data_AF-A0A2R7S2L3-F1
#
_entry.id   AF-A0A2R7S2L3-F1
#
_cell.length_a   1.000
_cell.length_b   1.000
_cell.length_c   1.000
_cell.angle_alpha   90.00
_cell.angle_beta   90.00
_cell.angle_gamma   90.00
#
_symmetry.space_group_name_H-M   'P 1'
#
loop_
_entity.id
_entity.type
_entity.pdbx_description
1 polymer ?
#
loop_
_entity_poly.entity_id
_entity_poly.type
_entity_poly.pdbx_seq_one_letter_code
_entity_poly.pdbx_strand_id
1 'polypeptide(L)'
;SNTLHRHACLRSGVDTYCGHFYALYFLKDQATVFGGGHRHDWEHAAVWTRNGVVTHAGYSAHGKLYNVEAAQLPMQYGHVKIVYHKDGVTTHAMRMAGAGETAENGYGQFVTPTIISWYELRGDGLSNEQMRNKLNAYDYGSATIPLRDNNFLTNLNTYRPAGYPEFTQASVEASKP
;
A
#
# COMPACT_ATOMS: atom_id res chain seq x y z
N SER A 1 5.13 -4.73 -13.53
CA SER A 1 3.94 -4.46 -12.68
C SER A 1 3.95 -3.00 -12.26
N ASN A 2 2.77 -2.38 -12.07
CA ASN A 2 2.60 -1.08 -11.44
C ASN A 2 2.26 -1.15 -9.94
N THR A 3 2.24 -2.34 -9.35
CA THR A 3 1.93 -2.59 -7.93
C THR A 3 3.15 -3.15 -7.21
N LEU A 4 3.63 -2.41 -6.23
CA LEU A 4 4.75 -2.78 -5.39
C LEU A 4 4.25 -3.26 -4.02
N HIS A 5 4.92 -4.26 -3.45
CA HIS A 5 4.65 -4.75 -2.11
C HIS A 5 5.88 -4.65 -1.24
N ARG A 6 5.73 -4.22 0.00
CA ARG A 6 6.79 -4.36 1.03
C ARG A 6 6.13 -4.72 2.35
N HIS A 7 6.80 -5.57 3.13
CA HIS A 7 6.32 -5.94 4.45
C HIS A 7 7.46 -5.95 5.47
N ALA A 8 7.07 -5.82 6.73
CA ALA A 8 7.90 -6.16 7.88
C ALA A 8 7.07 -6.96 8.87
N CYS A 9 7.71 -7.92 9.52
CA CYS A 9 7.17 -8.72 10.59
C CYS A 9 8.07 -8.61 11.82
N LEU A 10 7.47 -8.63 13.01
CA LEU A 10 8.20 -8.69 14.26
C LEU A 10 7.49 -9.64 15.23
N ARG A 11 8.27 -10.33 16.05
CA ARG A 11 7.75 -11.19 17.12
C ARG A 11 7.67 -10.39 18.41
N SER A 12 6.53 -10.43 19.08
CA SER A 12 6.35 -9.88 20.44
C SER A 12 5.64 -10.91 21.30
N GLY A 13 6.38 -11.43 22.30
CA GLY A 13 5.95 -12.59 23.08
C GLY A 13 5.78 -13.84 22.22
N VAL A 14 4.57 -14.41 22.25
CA VAL A 14 4.21 -15.60 21.47
C VAL A 14 3.70 -15.27 20.06
N ASP A 15 3.39 -14.00 19.81
CA ASP A 15 2.72 -13.55 18.60
C ASP A 15 3.70 -12.98 17.57
N THR A 16 3.37 -13.13 16.30
CA THR A 16 4.02 -12.47 15.17
C THR A 16 3.08 -11.42 14.58
N TYR A 17 3.54 -10.18 14.50
CA TYR A 17 2.80 -9.05 13.92
C TYR A 17 3.45 -8.64 12.62
N CYS A 18 2.67 -8.48 11.56
CA CYS A 18 3.18 -8.00 10.28
C CYS A 18 2.38 -6.81 9.75
N GLY A 19 3.08 -5.86 9.14
CA GLY A 19 2.50 -4.80 8.33
C GLY A 19 2.92 -4.99 6.87
N HIS A 20 1.93 -5.12 5.99
CA HIS A 20 2.12 -5.28 4.54
C HIS A 20 1.57 -4.03 3.86
N PHE A 21 2.37 -3.38 3.02
CA PHE A 21 1.93 -2.25 2.23
C PHE A 21 1.97 -2.63 0.75
N TYR A 22 0.90 -2.28 0.03
CA TYR A 22 0.74 -2.46 -1.41
C TYR A 22 0.57 -1.09 -2.03
N ALA A 23 1.56 -0.62 -2.79
CA ALA A 23 1.57 0.70 -3.41
C ALA A 23 1.36 0.58 -4.92
N LEU A 24 0.43 1.36 -5.46
CA LEU A 24 0.07 1.40 -6.87
C LEU A 24 0.50 2.74 -7.46
N TYR A 25 1.13 2.68 -8.63
CA TYR A 25 1.50 3.87 -9.38
C TYR A 25 0.48 4.21 -10.46
N PHE A 26 0.14 5.50 -10.54
CA PHE A 26 -0.62 6.09 -11.65
C PHE A 26 0.20 7.22 -12.31
N LEU A 27 0.05 7.38 -13.63
CA LEU A 27 0.83 8.36 -14.40
C LEU A 27 0.52 9.81 -14.00
N LYS A 28 -0.69 10.07 -13.52
CA LYS A 28 -1.18 11.38 -13.09
C LYS A 28 -2.30 11.20 -12.08
N ASP A 29 -2.42 12.17 -11.19
CA ASP A 29 -3.66 12.48 -10.51
C ASP A 29 -4.24 13.76 -11.12
N GLN A 30 -5.33 13.62 -11.87
CA GLN A 30 -5.97 14.73 -12.56
C GLN A 30 -7.22 15.17 -11.80
N ALA A 31 -7.26 16.40 -11.30
CA ALA A 31 -8.39 16.96 -10.54
C ALA A 31 -9.67 17.07 -11.40
N THR A 32 -9.57 17.68 -12.59
CA THR A 32 -10.73 17.87 -13.48
C THR A 32 -10.38 17.66 -14.96
N VAL A 33 -11.39 17.44 -15.80
CA VAL A 33 -11.24 17.42 -17.28
C VAL A 33 -10.64 18.73 -17.82
N PHE A 34 -10.91 19.85 -17.15
CA PHE A 34 -10.41 21.18 -17.54
C PHE A 34 -9.00 21.48 -17.02
N GLY A 35 -8.39 20.56 -16.25
CA GLY A 35 -7.03 20.70 -15.71
C GLY A 35 -6.98 20.65 -14.18
N GLY A 36 -5.77 20.83 -13.63
CA GLY A 36 -5.47 20.68 -12.21
C GLY A 36 -5.02 19.27 -11.80
N GLY A 37 -4.32 19.17 -10.67
CA GLY A 37 -3.68 17.95 -10.18
C GLY A 37 -2.17 17.93 -10.42
N HIS A 38 -1.55 16.75 -10.40
CA HIS A 38 -0.10 16.58 -10.56
C HIS A 38 0.28 15.35 -11.40
N ARG A 39 1.47 15.43 -12.00
CA ARG A 39 2.14 14.28 -12.62
C ARG A 39 2.60 13.34 -11.53
N HIS A 40 2.46 12.04 -11.78
CA HIS A 40 2.66 10.96 -10.81
C HIS A 40 1.59 10.92 -9.73
N ASP A 41 1.21 9.71 -9.36
CA ASP A 41 0.43 9.45 -8.17
C ASP A 41 0.82 8.08 -7.60
N TRP A 42 0.83 8.01 -6.28
CA TRP A 42 1.12 6.81 -5.52
C TRP A 42 0.09 6.66 -4.43
N GLU A 43 -0.79 5.71 -4.63
CA GLU A 43 -1.76 5.31 -3.62
C GLU A 43 -1.37 3.97 -3.03
N HIS A 44 -1.81 3.68 -1.81
CA HIS A 44 -1.46 2.46 -1.12
C HIS A 44 -2.54 1.90 -0.23
N ALA A 45 -2.59 0.58 -0.20
CA ALA A 45 -3.33 -0.17 0.81
C ALA A 45 -2.35 -0.78 1.82
N ALA A 46 -2.82 -0.96 3.06
CA ALA A 46 -2.10 -1.73 4.07
C ALA A 46 -2.92 -2.95 4.49
N VAL A 47 -2.24 -4.03 4.86
CA VAL A 47 -2.82 -5.20 5.50
C VAL A 47 -2.00 -5.48 6.75
N TRP A 48 -2.68 -5.59 7.88
CA TRP A 48 -2.05 -5.86 9.17
C TRP A 48 -2.46 -7.25 9.63
N THR A 49 -1.47 -8.07 9.98
CA THR A 49 -1.72 -9.44 10.42
C THR A 49 -1.16 -9.70 11.81
N ARG A 50 -1.81 -10.60 12.54
CA ARG A 50 -1.33 -11.19 13.79
C ARG A 50 -1.40 -12.70 13.63
N ASN A 51 -0.26 -13.38 13.77
CA ASN A 51 -0.11 -14.82 13.55
C ASN A 51 -0.65 -15.27 12.18
N GLY A 52 -0.41 -14.46 11.14
CA GLY A 52 -0.89 -14.72 9.78
C GLY A 52 -2.37 -14.42 9.54
N VAL A 53 -3.14 -14.07 10.57
CA VAL A 53 -4.55 -13.68 10.45
C VAL A 53 -4.66 -12.18 10.22
N VAL A 54 -5.39 -11.77 9.19
CA VAL A 54 -5.67 -10.34 8.92
C VAL A 54 -6.53 -9.78 10.05
N THR A 55 -6.04 -8.75 10.72
CA THR A 55 -6.76 -8.06 11.82
C THR A 55 -7.32 -6.73 11.36
N HIS A 56 -6.58 -6.02 10.49
CA HIS A 56 -6.97 -4.73 9.95
C HIS A 56 -6.51 -4.62 8.50
N ALA A 57 -7.18 -3.75 7.78
CA ALA A 57 -6.71 -3.28 6.50
C ALA A 57 -6.80 -1.76 6.46
N GLY A 58 -5.94 -1.13 5.67
CA GLY A 58 -5.91 0.31 5.52
C GLY A 58 -5.91 0.76 4.07
N TYR A 59 -6.35 1.99 3.86
CA TYR A 59 -6.35 2.66 2.55
C TYR A 59 -5.74 4.05 2.68
N SER A 60 -5.04 4.50 1.64
CA SER A 60 -4.56 5.88 1.55
C SER A 60 -5.68 6.81 1.13
N ALA A 61 -5.72 7.99 1.74
CA ALA A 61 -6.45 9.11 1.18
C ALA A 61 -5.74 10.40 1.60
N HIS A 62 -5.42 11.24 0.61
CA HIS A 62 -4.85 12.58 0.80
C HIS A 62 -3.62 12.60 1.71
N GLY A 63 -2.68 11.67 1.49
CA GLY A 63 -1.41 11.59 2.22
C GLY A 63 -1.48 10.93 3.61
N LYS A 64 -2.64 10.43 4.02
CA LYS A 64 -2.83 9.66 5.26
C LYS A 64 -3.23 8.23 4.95
N LEU A 65 -3.03 7.32 5.90
CA LEU A 65 -3.62 5.98 5.90
C LEU A 65 -4.71 5.88 6.97
N TYR A 66 -5.83 5.27 6.62
CA TYR A 66 -6.93 4.97 7.54
C TYR A 66 -7.11 3.46 7.64
N ASN A 67 -7.10 2.93 8.87
CA ASN A 67 -7.33 1.50 9.11
C ASN A 67 -8.77 1.21 9.48
N VAL A 68 -9.25 0.05 9.06
CA VAL A 68 -10.53 -0.54 9.41
C VAL A 68 -10.28 -1.97 9.90
N GLU A 69 -10.99 -2.37 10.96
CA GLU A 69 -10.93 -3.74 11.46
C GLU A 69 -11.43 -4.72 10.40
N ALA A 70 -10.72 -5.83 10.22
CA ALA A 70 -11.05 -6.83 9.21
C ALA A 70 -12.46 -7.44 9.41
N ALA A 71 -12.95 -7.49 10.65
CA ALA A 71 -14.28 -7.97 10.98
C ALA A 71 -15.41 -7.12 10.36
N GLN A 72 -15.13 -5.87 9.98
CA GLN A 72 -16.08 -4.95 9.39
C GLN A 72 -16.03 -4.95 7.85
N LEU A 73 -15.07 -5.69 7.26
CA LEU A 73 -14.77 -5.60 5.83
C LEU A 73 -15.37 -6.77 5.05
N PRO A 74 -15.96 -6.50 3.86
CA PRO A 74 -16.34 -7.56 2.95
C PRO A 74 -15.08 -8.18 2.34
N MET A 75 -14.74 -9.40 2.77
CA MET A 75 -13.61 -10.16 2.25
C MET A 75 -14.05 -11.01 1.05
N GLN A 76 -13.17 -11.14 0.05
CA GLN A 76 -13.35 -12.03 -1.08
C GLN A 76 -12.19 -13.03 -1.14
N TYR A 77 -12.46 -14.30 -0.85
CA TYR A 77 -11.44 -15.37 -0.83
C TYR A 77 -10.21 -15.02 0.04
N GLY A 78 -10.42 -14.36 1.18
CA GLY A 78 -9.34 -13.91 2.06
C GLY A 78 -8.68 -12.59 1.67
N HIS A 79 -9.12 -11.94 0.60
CA HIS A 79 -8.65 -10.63 0.16
C HIS A 79 -9.58 -9.50 0.59
N VAL A 80 -8.98 -8.42 1.10
CA VAL A 80 -9.66 -7.14 1.30
C VAL A 80 -9.88 -6.48 -0.05
N LYS A 81 -11.02 -5.82 -0.22
CA LYS A 81 -11.38 -5.09 -1.44
C LYS A 81 -11.16 -3.59 -1.26
N ILE A 82 -10.33 -3.01 -2.12
CA ILE A 82 -9.99 -1.58 -2.14
C ILE A 82 -10.49 -0.97 -3.44
N VAL A 83 -11.02 0.25 -3.35
CA VAL A 83 -11.47 1.05 -4.49
C VAL A 83 -10.56 2.26 -4.61
N TYR A 84 -10.01 2.47 -5.80
CA TYR A 84 -9.38 3.73 -6.19
C TYR A 84 -10.42 4.55 -6.97
N HIS A 85 -10.72 5.75 -6.48
CA HIS A 85 -11.83 6.55 -6.99
C HIS A 85 -11.49 8.03 -7.03
N LYS A 86 -12.35 8.78 -7.72
CA LYS A 86 -12.31 10.22 -7.69
C LYS A 86 -13.01 10.75 -6.45
N ASP A 87 -12.31 11.47 -5.59
CA ASP A 87 -12.90 12.04 -4.37
C ASP A 87 -13.54 13.40 -4.67
N GLY A 88 -14.81 13.35 -5.11
CA GLY A 88 -15.58 14.54 -5.47
C GLY A 88 -14.93 15.36 -6.57
N VAL A 89 -14.71 16.66 -6.32
CA VAL A 89 -14.06 17.60 -7.25
C VAL A 89 -12.53 17.67 -7.05
N THR A 90 -11.98 16.89 -6.12
CA THR A 90 -10.57 16.98 -5.71
C THR A 90 -9.69 15.96 -6.42
N THR A 91 -8.58 15.54 -5.83
CA THR A 91 -7.65 14.49 -6.27
C THR A 91 -8.25 13.09 -6.11
N HIS A 92 -7.53 12.05 -6.53
CA HIS A 92 -7.96 10.67 -6.29
C HIS A 92 -7.68 10.26 -4.83
N ALA A 93 -8.34 9.20 -4.40
CA ALA A 93 -8.12 8.57 -3.12
C ALA A 93 -8.48 7.08 -3.18
N MET A 94 -7.96 6.30 -2.24
CA MET A 94 -8.48 4.95 -1.97
C MET A 94 -9.57 4.97 -0.90
N ARG A 95 -10.40 3.93 -0.90
CA ARG A 95 -11.34 3.60 0.18
C ARG A 95 -11.58 2.10 0.24
N MET A 96 -12.13 1.64 1.36
CA MET A 96 -12.67 0.28 1.45
C MET A 96 -13.89 0.13 0.53
N ALA A 97 -14.04 -1.04 -0.07
CA ALA A 97 -15.26 -1.38 -0.79
C ALA A 97 -16.43 -1.62 0.18
N GLY A 98 -17.61 -1.18 -0.20
CA GLY A 98 -18.86 -1.50 0.47
C GLY A 98 -19.28 -2.96 0.29
N ALA A 99 -20.21 -3.40 1.12
CA ALA A 99 -20.84 -4.71 0.98
C ALA A 99 -21.60 -4.80 -0.34
N GLY A 100 -21.38 -5.86 -1.11
CA GLY A 100 -22.03 -6.06 -2.42
C GLY A 100 -21.62 -5.08 -3.52
N GLU A 101 -20.68 -4.18 -3.27
CA GLU A 101 -20.26 -3.17 -4.25
C GLU A 101 -19.63 -3.82 -5.49
N THR A 102 -19.99 -3.29 -6.66
CA THR A 102 -19.33 -3.56 -7.95
C THR A 102 -18.11 -2.66 -8.10
N ALA A 103 -16.98 -3.21 -8.54
CA ALA A 103 -15.75 -2.42 -8.65
C ALA A 103 -15.90 -1.25 -9.65
N GLU A 104 -15.37 -0.08 -9.29
CA GLU A 104 -15.36 1.14 -10.10
C GLU A 104 -14.31 1.08 -11.23
N ASN A 105 -14.46 0.12 -12.14
CA ASN A 105 -13.58 -0.01 -13.30
C ASN A 105 -14.33 -0.60 -14.50
N GLY A 106 -13.73 -0.52 -15.69
CA GLY A 106 -14.33 -1.02 -16.94
C GLY A 106 -14.60 -2.53 -16.99
N TYR A 107 -14.05 -3.31 -16.05
CA TYR A 107 -14.30 -4.74 -15.94
C TYR A 107 -15.49 -5.08 -15.05
N GLY A 108 -15.99 -4.13 -14.25
CA GLY A 108 -17.07 -4.34 -13.28
C GLY A 108 -16.73 -5.37 -12.20
N GLN A 109 -15.44 -5.67 -11.98
CA GLN A 109 -14.99 -6.68 -11.02
C GLN A 109 -13.70 -6.26 -10.32
N PHE A 110 -13.51 -6.75 -9.10
CA PHE A 110 -12.26 -6.56 -8.37
C PHE A 110 -11.17 -7.40 -9.03
N VAL A 111 -10.00 -6.80 -9.21
CA VAL A 111 -8.85 -7.44 -9.83
C VAL A 111 -7.67 -7.40 -8.87
N THR A 112 -6.89 -8.48 -8.86
CA THR A 112 -5.58 -8.48 -8.20
C THR A 112 -4.53 -8.19 -9.28
N PRO A 113 -3.87 -7.02 -9.25
CA PRO A 113 -2.81 -6.74 -10.21
C PRO A 113 -1.64 -7.71 -9.99
N THR A 114 -0.75 -7.85 -10.97
CA THR A 114 0.55 -8.48 -10.71
C THR A 114 1.24 -7.71 -9.58
N ILE A 115 1.75 -8.38 -8.54
CA ILE A 115 2.42 -7.73 -7.42
C ILE A 115 3.91 -8.08 -7.48
N ILE A 116 4.78 -7.09 -7.27
CA ILE A 116 6.23 -7.33 -7.15
C ILE A 116 6.69 -6.91 -5.76
N SER A 117 7.41 -7.81 -5.08
CA SER A 117 8.03 -7.51 -3.79
C SER A 117 9.17 -6.51 -3.97
N TRP A 118 9.24 -5.51 -3.10
CA TRP A 118 10.32 -4.52 -2.99
C TRP A 118 11.68 -5.22 -2.82
N TYR A 119 11.71 -6.38 -2.17
CA TYR A 119 12.91 -7.18 -1.96
C TYR A 119 13.36 -7.95 -3.22
N GLU A 120 12.52 -8.04 -4.25
CA GLU A 120 12.74 -8.87 -5.43
C GLU A 120 12.60 -8.13 -6.77
N LEU A 121 12.45 -6.81 -6.74
CA LEU A 121 12.46 -5.97 -7.95
C LEU A 121 13.64 -6.31 -8.85
N ARG A 122 13.38 -6.60 -10.13
CA ARG A 122 14.39 -6.79 -11.18
C ARG A 122 13.79 -6.30 -12.50
N GLY A 123 14.62 -5.85 -13.43
CA GLY A 123 14.16 -5.39 -14.74
C GLY A 123 15.30 -4.80 -15.57
N ASP A 124 15.25 -4.94 -16.89
CA ASP A 124 16.20 -4.32 -17.83
C ASP A 124 17.69 -4.54 -17.50
N GLY A 125 18.03 -5.75 -17.03
CA GLY A 125 19.39 -6.10 -16.61
C GLY A 125 19.82 -5.51 -15.26
N LEU A 126 18.92 -4.82 -14.55
CA LEU A 126 19.18 -4.22 -13.25
C LEU A 126 18.94 -5.22 -12.11
N SER A 127 19.85 -5.19 -11.14
CA SER A 127 19.70 -5.90 -9.86
C SER A 127 18.59 -5.29 -9.01
N ASN A 128 18.19 -5.99 -7.94
CA ASN A 128 17.24 -5.45 -6.97
C ASN A 128 17.70 -4.14 -6.33
N GLU A 129 18.97 -4.07 -5.95
CA GLU A 129 19.55 -2.87 -5.38
C GLU A 129 19.49 -1.70 -6.37
N GLN A 130 19.86 -1.92 -7.63
CA GLN A 130 19.82 -0.88 -8.67
C GLN A 130 18.39 -0.38 -8.94
N MET A 131 17.42 -1.29 -8.96
CA MET A 131 16.00 -0.93 -9.10
C MET A 131 15.51 -0.12 -7.91
N ARG A 132 15.78 -0.56 -6.68
CA ARG A 132 15.40 0.17 -5.46
C ARG A 132 16.06 1.54 -5.41
N ASN A 133 17.34 1.64 -5.77
CA ASN A 133 18.05 2.92 -5.81
C ASN A 133 17.39 3.90 -6.79
N LYS A 134 16.97 3.44 -7.98
CA LYS A 134 16.23 4.27 -8.93
C LYS A 134 14.89 4.74 -8.36
N LEU A 135 14.10 3.84 -7.75
CA LEU A 135 12.80 4.18 -7.16
C LEU A 135 12.94 5.11 -5.93
N ASN A 136 13.98 4.92 -5.12
CA ASN A 136 14.26 5.79 -3.97
C ASN A 136 14.67 7.20 -4.40
N ALA A 137 15.44 7.33 -5.50
CA ALA A 137 16.04 8.60 -5.93
C ALA A 137 15.20 9.40 -6.93
N TYR A 138 14.17 8.79 -7.53
CA TYR A 138 13.33 9.47 -8.52
C TYR A 138 12.48 10.57 -7.88
N ASP A 139 12.38 11.72 -8.56
CA ASP A 139 11.52 12.82 -8.15
C ASP A 139 10.10 12.59 -8.64
N TYR A 140 9.20 12.28 -7.71
CA TYR A 140 7.78 12.06 -7.98
C TYR A 140 6.94 13.36 -7.83
N GLY A 141 7.58 14.52 -7.67
CA GLY A 141 6.90 15.78 -7.40
C GLY A 141 6.13 15.72 -6.08
N SER A 142 4.82 15.88 -6.15
CA SER A 142 3.94 15.82 -4.97
C SER A 142 3.63 14.40 -4.50
N ALA A 143 3.85 13.39 -5.33
CA ALA A 143 3.58 12.00 -4.97
C ALA A 143 4.77 11.39 -4.19
N THR A 144 4.51 10.34 -3.42
CA THR A 144 5.56 9.68 -2.61
C THR A 144 5.30 8.18 -2.50
N ILE A 145 6.32 7.37 -2.78
CA ILE A 145 6.24 5.92 -2.54
C ILE A 145 6.23 5.68 -1.02
N PRO A 146 5.23 4.98 -0.45
CA PRO A 146 5.22 4.71 0.98
C PRO A 146 6.23 3.64 1.41
N LEU A 147 6.65 2.81 0.46
CA LEU A 147 7.53 1.65 0.64
C LEU A 147 9.02 1.99 0.55
N ARG A 148 9.37 3.21 0.14
CA ARG A 148 10.77 3.59 -0.08
C ARG A 148 11.54 3.54 1.24
N ASP A 149 12.86 3.39 1.15
CA ASP A 149 13.67 2.97 2.31
C ASP A 149 13.62 3.96 3.49
N ASN A 150 13.54 5.26 3.23
CA ASN A 150 13.42 6.30 4.27
C ASN A 150 11.98 6.56 4.76
N ASN A 151 10.97 5.91 4.17
CA ASN A 151 9.56 6.10 4.53
C ASN A 151 8.96 4.87 5.21
N PHE A 152 9.37 3.67 4.81
CA PHE A 152 8.63 2.45 5.13
C PHE A 152 8.48 2.19 6.62
N LEU A 153 9.57 2.29 7.38
CA LEU A 153 9.55 2.10 8.83
C LEU A 153 8.71 3.17 9.55
N THR A 154 8.87 4.43 9.13
CA THR A 154 8.07 5.56 9.65
C THR A 154 6.59 5.32 9.40
N ASN A 155 6.21 4.94 8.18
CA ASN A 155 4.82 4.66 7.83
C ASN A 155 4.24 3.46 8.59
N LEU A 156 5.03 2.38 8.76
CA LEU A 156 4.62 1.26 9.61
C LEU A 156 4.25 1.73 11.01
N ASN A 157 5.10 2.56 11.62
CA ASN A 157 4.92 2.99 13.01
C ASN A 157 3.87 4.09 13.17
N THR A 158 3.72 4.98 12.19
CA THR A 158 2.65 5.99 12.16
C THR A 158 1.28 5.34 12.05
N TYR A 159 1.16 4.27 11.27
CA TYR A 159 -0.14 3.72 10.89
C TYR A 159 -0.44 2.32 11.44
N ARG A 160 0.40 1.73 12.29
CA ARG A 160 0.10 0.44 12.91
C ARG A 160 -1.20 0.53 13.74
N PRO A 161 -2.06 -0.50 13.71
CA PRO A 161 -3.25 -0.53 14.57
C PRO A 161 -2.89 -0.44 16.05
N ALA A 162 -3.83 0.05 16.86
CA ALA A 162 -3.66 0.07 18.31
C ALA A 162 -3.35 -1.34 18.84
N GLY A 163 -2.38 -1.44 19.75
CA GLY A 163 -1.92 -2.72 20.30
C GLY A 163 -0.88 -3.46 19.45
N TYR A 164 -0.58 -3.01 18.22
CA TYR A 164 0.59 -3.51 17.50
C TYR A 164 1.88 -3.01 18.15
N PRO A 165 2.90 -3.88 18.29
CA PRO A 165 4.21 -3.46 18.78
C PRO A 165 4.89 -2.52 17.78
N GLU A 166 5.89 -1.78 18.27
CA GLU A 166 6.72 -0.93 17.44
C GLU A 166 7.61 -1.73 16.50
N PHE A 167 7.51 -1.47 15.20
CA PHE A 167 8.43 -2.00 14.22
C PHE A 167 9.78 -1.31 14.37
N THR A 168 10.85 -2.09 14.19
CA THR A 168 12.24 -1.61 14.27
C THR A 168 12.93 -1.81 12.93
N GLN A 169 14.05 -1.13 12.72
CA GLN A 169 14.89 -1.35 11.56
C GLN A 169 15.32 -2.82 11.43
N ALA A 170 15.68 -3.46 12.56
CA ALA A 170 16.00 -4.88 12.60
C ALA A 170 14.83 -5.77 12.14
N SER A 171 13.58 -5.42 12.48
CA SER A 171 12.41 -6.17 12.00
C SER A 171 12.18 -6.03 10.49
N VAL A 172 12.48 -4.86 9.92
CA VAL A 172 12.42 -4.64 8.46
C VAL A 172 13.48 -5.48 7.77
N GLU A 173 14.70 -5.49 8.29
CA GLU A 173 15.83 -6.25 7.74
C GLU A 173 15.62 -7.76 7.82
N ALA A 174 15.12 -8.26 8.96
CA ALA A 174 14.79 -9.66 9.16
C ALA A 174 13.64 -10.17 8.29
N SER A 175 12.84 -9.26 7.72
CA SER A 175 11.72 -9.60 6.82
C SER A 175 12.11 -9.67 5.35
N LYS A 176 13.38 -9.38 5.03
CA LYS A 176 13.91 -9.61 3.69
C LYS A 176 14.12 -11.12 3.50
N PRO A 177 13.53 -11.74 2.44
CA PRO A 177 13.69 -13.17 2.16
C PRO A 177 15.12 -13.55 1.79
#